data_AF-Q0BSG7-F1
#
_entry.id   AF-Q0BSG7-F1
#
_cell.length_a   1.000
_cell.length_b   1.000
_cell.length_c   1.000
_cell.angle_alpha   90.00
_cell.angle_beta   90.00
_cell.angle_gamma   90.00
#
_symmetry.space_group_name_H-M   'P 1'
#
loop_
_entity.id
_entity.type
_entity.pdbx_description
1 polymer ?
#
loop_
_entity_poly.entity_id
_entity_poly.type
_entity_poly.pdbx_seq_one_letter_code
_entity_poly.pdbx_strand_id
1 'polypeptide(L)'
;MDNMQKKSSPPVLDMTLDGEFRRPVRPPFSARFAVSAMVAAMIVTGLAAAALAIWLAVLMIPVAVVALAVAYIAARVLRVRSALHSSFF
;
A
#
# COMPACT_ATOMS: atom_id res chain seq x y z
N MET A 1 -34.90 -23.79 4.76
CA MET A 1 -33.63 -23.17 4.35
C MET A 1 -32.55 -24.20 4.62
N ASP A 2 -32.28 -25.02 3.60
CA ASP A 2 -31.41 -26.19 3.68
C ASP A 2 -29.97 -25.79 3.98
N ASN A 3 -29.50 -26.19 5.16
CA ASN A 3 -28.08 -26.35 5.40
C ASN A 3 -27.59 -27.50 4.51
N MET A 4 -27.05 -27.18 3.34
CA MET A 4 -26.29 -28.10 2.51
C MET A 4 -25.15 -28.66 3.36
N GLN A 5 -25.40 -29.81 3.99
CA GLN A 5 -24.37 -30.66 4.54
C GLN A 5 -23.37 -30.92 3.43
N LYS A 6 -22.19 -30.31 3.58
CA LYS A 6 -21.04 -30.54 2.73
C LYS A 6 -20.76 -32.04 2.81
N LYS A 7 -21.23 -32.77 1.79
CA LYS A 7 -21.05 -34.21 1.64
C LYS A 7 -19.54 -34.44 1.74
N SER A 8 -19.08 -34.94 2.88
CA SER A 8 -17.68 -35.24 3.12
C SER A 8 -17.33 -36.33 2.13
N SER A 9 -16.71 -35.97 1.01
CA SER A 9 -16.09 -36.96 0.14
C SER A 9 -15.19 -37.83 1.01
N PRO A 10 -15.24 -39.17 0.87
CA PRO A 10 -14.43 -40.05 1.67
C PRO A 10 -12.96 -39.62 1.55
N PRO A 11 -12.21 -39.53 2.66
CA PRO A 11 -10.82 -39.08 2.63
C PRO A 11 -10.03 -40.00 1.69
N VAL A 12 -9.54 -39.44 0.59
CA VAL A 12 -8.71 -40.16 -0.37
C VAL A 12 -7.38 -40.45 0.32
N LEU A 13 -7.12 -41.73 0.56
CA LEU A 13 -5.94 -42.19 1.27
C LEU A 13 -4.74 -42.18 0.32
N ASP A 14 -3.91 -41.14 0.43
CA ASP A 14 -2.71 -40.99 -0.40
C ASP A 14 -1.60 -41.90 0.15
N MET A 15 -1.56 -43.13 -0.37
CA MET A 15 -0.57 -44.15 -0.06
C MET A 15 0.44 -44.27 -1.19
N THR A 16 1.68 -44.54 -0.85
CA THR A 16 2.69 -45.02 -1.81
C THR A 16 2.29 -46.42 -2.32
N LEU A 17 2.88 -46.86 -3.43
CA LEU A 17 2.66 -48.22 -3.97
C LEU A 17 3.03 -49.34 -2.98
N ASP A 18 3.89 -49.02 -2.01
CA ASP A 18 4.31 -49.91 -0.92
C ASP A 18 3.37 -49.85 0.32
N GLY A 19 2.26 -49.10 0.24
CA GLY A 19 1.27 -48.98 1.32
C GLY A 19 1.66 -48.02 2.44
N GLU A 20 2.79 -47.30 2.34
CA GLU A 20 3.14 -46.27 3.31
C GLU A 20 2.34 -44.98 3.10
N PHE A 21 1.90 -44.37 4.20
CA PHE A 21 1.32 -43.04 4.21
C PHE A 21 2.35 -41.97 3.85
N ARG A 22 2.03 -41.11 2.87
CA ARG A 22 2.90 -40.01 2.47
C ARG A 22 3.02 -39.00 3.63
N ARG A 23 4.21 -38.88 4.24
CA ARG A 23 4.45 -37.88 5.29
C ARG A 23 4.59 -36.48 4.66
N PRO A 24 3.93 -35.44 5.20
CA PRO A 24 4.12 -34.09 4.70
C PRO A 24 5.57 -33.65 4.96
N VAL A 25 6.27 -33.27 3.89
CA VAL A 25 7.63 -32.70 3.98
C VAL A 25 7.54 -31.38 4.73
N ARG A 26 8.05 -31.35 5.96
CA ARG A 26 8.15 -30.09 6.71
C ARG A 26 9.22 -29.23 6.06
N PRO A 27 8.95 -27.94 5.78
CA PRO A 27 9.96 -27.06 5.23
C PRO A 27 11.16 -26.96 6.19
N PRO A 28 12.40 -26.93 5.67
CA PRO A 28 13.60 -26.87 6.49
C PRO A 28 13.62 -25.59 7.32
N PHE A 29 14.25 -25.65 8.49
CA PHE A 29 14.30 -24.52 9.43
C PHE A 29 14.84 -23.26 8.74
N SER A 30 15.88 -23.38 7.93
CA SER A 30 16.46 -22.30 7.11
C SER A 30 15.44 -21.59 6.22
N ALA A 31 14.52 -22.31 5.59
CA ALA A 31 13.48 -21.72 4.75
C ALA A 31 12.52 -20.84 5.56
N ARG A 32 12.22 -21.23 6.81
CA ARG A 32 11.37 -20.42 7.70
C ARG A 32 12.05 -19.11 8.10
N PHE A 33 13.35 -19.13 8.38
CA PHE A 33 14.12 -17.90 8.66
C PHE A 33 14.25 -17.00 7.44
N ALA A 34 14.46 -17.57 6.26
CA ALA A 34 14.53 -16.78 5.04
C ALA A 34 13.20 -16.02 4.80
N VAL A 35 12.06 -16.71 4.97
CA VAL A 35 10.75 -16.08 4.82
C VAL A 35 10.51 -15.01 5.89
N SER A 36 10.83 -15.27 7.16
CA SER A 36 10.63 -14.28 8.21
C SER A 36 11.55 -13.06 8.05
N ALA A 37 12.81 -13.27 7.66
CA ALA A 37 13.74 -12.19 7.37
C ALA A 37 13.28 -11.34 6.17
N MET A 38 12.77 -11.98 5.12
CA MET A 38 12.19 -11.29 3.95
C MET A 38 11.02 -10.41 4.37
N VAL A 39 10.07 -10.96 5.15
CA VAL A 39 8.91 -10.21 5.64
C VAL A 39 9.35 -9.04 6.52
N ALA A 40 10.29 -9.27 7.44
CA ALA A 40 10.84 -8.21 8.29
C ALA A 40 11.51 -7.10 7.46
N ALA A 41 12.32 -7.48 6.46
CA ALA A 41 12.99 -6.53 5.57
C ALA A 41 11.98 -5.68 4.78
N MET A 42 10.91 -6.29 4.27
CA MET A 42 9.82 -5.56 3.59
C MET A 42 9.14 -4.56 4.53
N ILE A 43 8.87 -4.95 5.77
CA ILE A 43 8.26 -4.07 6.78
C ILE A 43 9.18 -2.88 7.06
N VAL A 44 10.46 -3.13 7.37
CA VAL A 44 11.43 -2.08 7.68
C VAL A 44 11.63 -1.13 6.49
N THR A 45 11.75 -1.68 5.28
CA THR A 45 11.90 -0.88 4.06
C THR A 45 10.65 -0.02 3.81
N GLY A 46 9.45 -0.59 3.99
CA GLY A 46 8.20 0.15 3.86
C GLY A 46 8.07 1.29 4.88
N LEU A 47 8.43 1.03 6.13
CA LEU A 47 8.47 2.04 7.19
C LEU A 47 9.48 3.16 6.88
N ALA A 48 10.68 2.82 6.41
CA ALA A 48 11.69 3.79 6.02
C ALA A 48 11.23 4.67 4.85
N ALA A 49 10.61 4.06 3.83
CA ALA A 49 10.05 4.79 2.69
C ALA A 49 8.92 5.74 3.12
N ALA A 50 8.03 5.29 4.02
CA ALA A 50 6.98 6.12 4.58
C ALA A 50 7.53 7.31 5.38
N ALA A 51 8.56 7.07 6.21
CA ALA A 51 9.23 8.12 6.96
C ALA A 51 9.88 9.17 6.02
N LEU A 52 10.55 8.72 4.96
CA LEU A 52 11.12 9.61 3.94
C LEU A 52 10.04 10.42 3.22
N ALA A 53 8.92 9.81 2.86
CA ALA A 53 7.81 10.51 2.23
C ALA A 53 7.23 11.60 3.13
N ILE A 54 7.05 11.31 4.43
CA ILE A 54 6.60 12.31 5.42
C ILE A 54 7.64 13.42 5.56
N TRP A 55 8.92 13.08 5.64
CA TRP A 55 9.99 14.07 5.75
C TRP A 55 10.02 15.02 4.55
N LEU A 56 9.89 14.49 3.33
CA LEU A 56 9.77 15.28 2.11
C LEU A 56 8.50 16.13 2.08
N ALA A 57 7.37 15.59 2.54
CA ALA A 57 6.13 16.33 2.62
C ALA A 57 6.26 17.54 3.55
N VAL A 58 6.91 17.37 4.71
CA VAL A 58 7.19 18.47 5.64
C VAL A 58 8.11 19.52 5.00
N LEU A 59 9.15 19.08 4.29
CA LEU A 59 10.08 19.97 3.59
C LEU A 59 9.40 20.72 2.42
N MET A 60 8.35 20.12 1.83
CA MET A 60 7.52 20.74 0.80
C MET A 60 6.54 21.79 1.32
N ILE A 61 6.21 21.79 2.62
CA ILE A 61 5.29 22.78 3.21
C ILE A 61 5.69 24.23 2.85
N PRO A 62 6.92 24.71 3.10
CA PRO A 62 7.29 26.09 2.77
C PRO A 62 7.13 26.40 1.28
N VAL A 63 7.48 25.46 0.40
CA VAL A 63 7.34 25.62 -1.05
C VAL A 63 5.87 25.73 -1.44
N ALA A 64 5.02 24.85 -0.88
CA ALA A 64 3.58 24.88 -1.08
C ALA A 64 2.95 26.19 -0.58
N VAL A 65 3.39 26.69 0.58
CA VAL A 65 2.92 27.98 1.13
C VAL A 65 3.27 29.13 0.20
N VAL A 66 4.51 29.20 -0.30
CA VAL A 66 4.92 30.24 -1.25
C VAL A 66 4.13 30.13 -2.56
N ALA A 67 3.97 28.91 -3.10
CA ALA A 67 3.19 28.70 -4.31
C ALA A 67 1.72 29.12 -4.13
N LEU A 68 1.11 28.80 -2.99
CA LEU A 68 -0.24 29.22 -2.65
C LEU A 68 -0.36 30.74 -2.53
N ALA A 69 0.61 31.40 -1.89
CA ALA A 69 0.64 32.85 -1.78
C ALA A 69 0.75 33.52 -3.16
N VAL A 70 1.63 33.03 -4.02
CA VAL A 70 1.78 33.52 -5.40
C VAL A 70 0.49 33.32 -6.20
N ALA A 71 -0.11 32.13 -6.12
CA ALA A 71 -1.37 31.83 -6.79
C ALA A 71 -2.50 32.77 -6.31
N TYR A 72 -2.58 33.02 -5.01
CA TYR A 72 -3.56 33.94 -4.43
C TYR A 72 -3.37 35.37 -4.93
N ILE A 73 -2.13 35.87 -4.94
CA ILE A 73 -1.81 37.22 -5.44
C ILE A 73 -2.18 37.33 -6.92
N ALA A 74 -1.80 36.35 -7.74
CA ALA A 74 -2.14 36.34 -9.16
C ALA A 74 -3.66 36.37 -9.40
N ALA A 75 -4.41 35.54 -8.66
CA ALA A 75 -5.87 35.51 -8.73
C ALA A 75 -6.50 36.84 -8.26
N ARG A 76 -5.95 37.48 -7.23
CA ARG A 76 -6.41 38.77 -6.73
C ARG A 76 -6.19 39.87 -7.75
N VAL A 77 -5.00 39.93 -8.35
CA VAL A 77 -4.66 40.91 -9.40
C VAL A 77 -5.56 40.73 -10.62
N LEU A 78 -5.76 39.49 -11.07
CA LEU A 78 -6.63 39.20 -12.19
C LEU A 78 -8.07 39.68 -11.93
N ARG A 79 -8.60 39.44 -10.72
CA ARG A 79 -9.94 39.89 -10.32
C ARG A 79 -10.10 41.41 -10.35
N VAL A 80 -9.11 42.15 -9.85
CA VAL A 80 -9.13 43.62 -9.88
C VAL A 80 -9.06 44.14 -11.31
N ARG A 81 -8.21 43.52 -12.15
CA ARG A 81 -8.09 43.89 -13.57
C ARG A 81 -9.37 43.64 -14.36
N SER A 82 -10.09 42.55 -14.08
CA SER A 82 -11.39 42.28 -14.72
C SER A 82 -12.47 43.30 -14.33
N ALA A 83 -12.44 43.83 -13.11
CA ALA A 83 -13.41 44.84 -12.65
C ALA A 83 -13.22 46.21 -13.33
N LEU A 84 -12.01 46.53 -13.78
CA LEU A 84 -11.75 47.75 -14.55
C LEU A 84 -12.28 47.68 -15.99
N HIS A 85 -12.38 46.48 -16.59
CA HIS A 85 -12.82 46.37 -17.98
C HIS A 85 -14.34 46.45 -18.12
N SER A 86 -15.09 46.11 -17.08
CA SER A 86 -16.56 46.19 -17.05
C SER A 86 -17.12 47.59 -16.81
N SER A 87 -16.28 48.59 -16.49
CA SER A 87 -16.72 49.98 -16.25
C SER A 87 -16.55 50.90 -17.47
N PHE A 88 -16.04 50.38 -18.59
CA PHE A 88 -15.79 51.15 -19.83
C PHE A 88 -16.65 50.70 -21.03
N PHE A 89 -17.64 49.82 -20.81
CA PHE A 89 -18.63 49.37 -21.80
C PHE A 89 -20.02 49.42 -21.16
#